data_AF-A0A382N511-F1
#
_entry.id   AF-A0A382N511-F1
#
_cell.length_a   1.000
_cell.length_b   1.000
_cell.length_c   1.000
_cell.angle_alpha   90.00
_cell.angle_beta   90.00
_cell.angle_gamma   90.00
#
_symmetry.space_group_name_H-M   'P 1'
#
loop_
_entity.id
_entity.type
_entity.pdbx_description
1 polymer ?
#
loop_
_entity_poly.entity_id
_entity_poly.type
_entity_poly.pdbx_seq_one_letter_code
_entity_poly.pdbx_strand_id
1 'polypeptide(L)'
;NIMQYWGTQFAKDGIKEMSEDMVKMKAKGPIFTSIGNQPPAPKKGTSNVDFMTKELPQLIFKFVDWLLYEKIDGKYRKTMKTHKEIVDYLNAYNISAGHRRFNFQYTAFSLDCSDYYPTAVDPDSHTYLGANAVRCMQKLSTGWKEDDFMDMLRERTGGRPKDLEDVMCDFVRFGQNYVPRGNGTYDHIPSDITNNSGWVSGWRQRQGQPSNNILPI
;
A
#
# COMPACT_ATOMS: atom_id res chain seq x y z
N ASN A 1 -17.18 -7.95 -7.92
CA ASN A 1 -15.96 -8.35 -7.18
C ASN A 1 -16.42 -9.03 -5.90
N ILE A 2 -16.18 -10.34 -5.70
CA ILE A 2 -16.68 -11.05 -4.51
C ILE A 2 -15.94 -10.65 -3.22
N MET A 3 -14.72 -10.12 -3.34
CA MET A 3 -13.89 -9.66 -2.21
C MET A 3 -14.61 -8.63 -1.34
N GLN A 4 -15.48 -7.81 -1.94
CA GLN A 4 -16.25 -6.77 -1.23
C GLN A 4 -17.36 -7.35 -0.33
N TYR A 5 -17.70 -8.63 -0.47
CA TYR A 5 -18.71 -9.31 0.34
C TYR A 5 -18.11 -10.28 1.37
N TRP A 6 -16.78 -10.41 1.42
CA TRP A 6 -16.11 -11.33 2.34
C TRP A 6 -16.44 -11.06 3.81
N GLY A 7 -16.56 -9.78 4.20
CA GLY A 7 -16.90 -9.39 5.57
C GLY A 7 -18.34 -9.72 5.99
N THR A 8 -19.26 -9.91 5.04
CA THR A 8 -20.68 -10.22 5.31
C THR A 8 -21.05 -11.66 4.99
N GLN A 9 -20.32 -12.33 4.09
CA GLN A 9 -20.58 -13.71 3.67
C GLN A 9 -19.78 -14.74 4.47
N PHE A 10 -18.51 -14.45 4.78
CA PHE A 10 -17.61 -15.42 5.41
C PHE A 10 -17.43 -15.19 6.92
N ALA A 11 -18.33 -14.43 7.54
CA ALA A 11 -18.33 -14.21 8.99
C ALA A 11 -18.49 -15.50 9.81
N LYS A 12 -18.97 -16.60 9.20
CA LYS A 12 -19.24 -17.87 9.88
C LYS A 12 -18.04 -18.83 9.90
N ASP A 13 -17.29 -18.96 8.79
CA ASP A 13 -16.13 -19.86 8.69
C ASP A 13 -14.79 -19.13 8.33
N GLY A 14 -14.81 -17.80 8.27
CA GLY A 14 -13.66 -16.90 8.38
C GLY A 14 -12.62 -16.98 7.24
N ILE A 15 -11.34 -16.91 7.63
CA ILE A 15 -10.19 -16.85 6.70
C ILE A 15 -10.10 -18.09 5.80
N LYS A 16 -10.62 -19.24 6.24
CA LYS A 16 -10.60 -20.49 5.47
C LYS A 16 -11.44 -20.35 4.19
N GLU A 17 -12.68 -19.90 4.30
CA GLU A 17 -13.56 -19.71 3.13
C GLU A 17 -13.03 -18.63 2.20
N MET A 18 -12.50 -17.52 2.75
CA MET A 18 -11.82 -16.49 1.95
C MET A 18 -10.67 -17.06 1.11
N SER A 19 -9.90 -17.98 1.71
CA SER A 19 -8.78 -18.63 1.04
C SER A 19 -9.25 -19.58 -0.06
N GLU A 20 -10.26 -20.40 0.21
CA GLU A 20 -10.86 -21.30 -0.78
C GLU A 20 -11.50 -20.54 -1.95
N ASP A 21 -12.18 -19.43 -1.67
CA ASP A 21 -12.77 -18.55 -2.69
C ASP A 21 -11.69 -17.91 -3.55
N MET A 22 -10.60 -17.40 -2.97
CA MET A 22 -9.49 -16.83 -3.74
C MET A 22 -8.88 -17.85 -4.71
N VAL A 23 -8.70 -19.10 -4.29
CA VAL A 23 -8.22 -20.19 -5.16
C VAL A 23 -9.21 -20.46 -6.29
N LYS A 24 -10.51 -20.58 -5.97
CA LYS A 24 -11.57 -20.80 -6.97
C LYS A 24 -11.63 -19.66 -7.99
N MET A 25 -11.53 -18.41 -7.55
CA MET A 25 -11.55 -17.24 -8.41
C MET A 25 -10.33 -17.18 -9.31
N LYS A 26 -9.15 -17.56 -8.81
CA LYS A 26 -7.93 -17.61 -9.62
C LYS A 26 -8.03 -18.64 -10.75
N ALA A 27 -8.71 -19.75 -10.50
CA ALA A 27 -8.95 -20.77 -11.51
C ALA A 27 -9.88 -20.28 -12.64
N LYS A 28 -10.74 -19.29 -12.36
CA LYS A 28 -11.64 -18.68 -13.35
C LYS A 28 -10.97 -17.58 -14.19
N GLY A 29 -9.89 -16.97 -13.69
CA GLY A 29 -9.18 -15.91 -14.41
C GLY A 29 -8.25 -15.06 -13.54
N PRO A 30 -7.74 -13.94 -14.08
CA PRO A 30 -6.97 -12.97 -13.32
C PRO A 30 -7.78 -12.38 -12.15
N ILE A 31 -7.11 -12.18 -11.02
CA ILE A 31 -7.66 -11.47 -9.85
C ILE A 31 -6.99 -10.10 -9.79
N PHE A 32 -7.78 -9.06 -9.52
CA PHE A 32 -7.31 -7.69 -9.38
C PHE A 32 -7.29 -7.28 -7.91
N THR A 33 -6.37 -6.39 -7.57
CA THR A 33 -6.21 -5.83 -6.22
C THR A 33 -6.49 -4.34 -6.21
N SER A 34 -6.96 -3.82 -5.07
CA SER A 34 -7.22 -2.39 -4.86
C SER A 34 -5.96 -1.54 -4.94
N ILE A 35 -4.78 -2.11 -4.68
CA ILE A 35 -3.48 -1.43 -4.81
C ILE A 35 -2.93 -1.44 -6.25
N GLY A 36 -3.78 -1.73 -7.25
CA GLY A 36 -3.44 -1.71 -8.67
C GLY A 36 -2.37 -2.73 -9.08
N ASN A 37 -1.48 -2.33 -9.99
CA ASN A 37 -0.45 -3.21 -10.59
C ASN A 37 0.78 -3.46 -9.68
N GLN A 38 0.65 -3.27 -8.37
CA GLN A 38 1.75 -3.46 -7.41
C GLN A 38 1.40 -4.53 -6.36
N PRO A 39 1.01 -5.75 -6.75
CA PRO A 39 0.89 -6.83 -5.79
C PRO A 39 2.27 -7.11 -5.16
N PRO A 40 2.32 -7.73 -3.97
CA PRO A 40 3.58 -8.25 -3.47
C PRO A 40 4.21 -9.19 -4.51
N ALA A 41 5.53 -9.37 -4.46
CA ALA A 41 6.15 -10.49 -5.18
C ALA A 41 6.84 -11.38 -4.18
N PRO A 42 6.19 -12.50 -3.81
CA PRO A 42 6.75 -13.52 -2.95
C PRO A 42 8.06 -14.11 -3.51
N LYS A 43 8.73 -14.91 -2.67
CA LYS A 43 9.92 -15.65 -3.07
C LYS A 43 9.64 -16.55 -4.28
N LYS A 44 10.69 -16.86 -5.04
CA LYS A 44 10.59 -17.72 -6.22
C LYS A 44 9.90 -19.04 -5.86
N GLY A 45 8.89 -19.40 -6.65
CA GLY A 45 8.09 -20.63 -6.44
C GLY A 45 6.81 -20.41 -5.63
N THR A 46 6.62 -19.26 -4.99
CA THR A 46 5.36 -18.90 -4.32
C THR A 46 4.56 -17.94 -5.21
N SER A 47 3.35 -18.33 -5.62
CA SER A 47 2.44 -17.41 -6.31
C SER A 47 1.82 -16.40 -5.32
N ASN A 48 1.27 -15.29 -5.82
CA ASN A 48 0.54 -14.36 -4.96
C ASN A 48 -0.64 -15.02 -4.25
N VAL A 49 -1.36 -15.93 -4.92
CA VAL A 49 -2.48 -16.65 -4.29
C VAL A 49 -1.97 -17.61 -3.21
N ASP A 50 -0.86 -18.32 -3.45
CA ASP A 50 -0.26 -19.19 -2.42
C ASP A 50 0.19 -18.38 -1.20
N PHE A 51 0.85 -17.24 -1.42
CA PHE A 51 1.22 -16.36 -0.31
C PHE A 51 -0.02 -15.91 0.48
N MET A 52 -1.04 -15.37 -0.20
CA MET A 52 -2.24 -14.83 0.44
C MET A 52 -3.06 -15.89 1.21
N THR A 53 -3.04 -17.16 0.76
CA THR A 53 -3.89 -18.23 1.31
C THR A 53 -3.17 -19.19 2.26
N LYS A 54 -1.84 -19.33 2.13
CA LYS A 54 -1.06 -20.32 2.90
C LYS A 54 -0.08 -19.70 3.88
N GLU A 55 0.47 -18.51 3.56
CA GLU A 55 1.52 -17.88 4.38
C GLU A 55 0.98 -16.65 5.14
N LEU A 56 0.21 -15.78 4.49
CA LEU A 56 -0.30 -14.54 5.07
C LEU A 56 -1.23 -14.74 6.28
N PRO A 57 -2.16 -15.72 6.33
CA PRO A 57 -3.05 -15.89 7.47
C PRO A 57 -2.30 -16.01 8.80
N GLN A 58 -1.23 -16.81 8.83
CA GLN A 58 -0.44 -17.00 10.03
C GLN A 58 0.28 -15.70 10.45
N LEU A 59 0.79 -14.94 9.49
CA LEU A 59 1.39 -13.64 9.75
C LEU A 59 0.37 -12.68 10.36
N ILE A 60 -0.84 -12.60 9.79
CA ILE A 60 -1.89 -11.69 10.29
C ILE A 60 -2.32 -12.06 11.71
N PHE A 61 -2.46 -13.35 12.06
CA PHE A 61 -2.75 -13.74 13.44
C PHE A 61 -1.66 -13.28 14.42
N LYS A 62 -0.38 -13.53 14.10
CA LYS A 62 0.75 -13.09 14.93
C LYS A 62 0.81 -11.57 15.05
N PHE A 63 0.52 -10.87 13.96
CA PHE A 63 0.46 -9.43 13.92
C PHE A 63 -0.65 -8.88 14.81
N VAL A 64 -1.87 -9.45 14.76
CA VAL A 64 -2.99 -9.03 15.62
C VAL A 64 -2.66 -9.26 17.09
N ASP A 65 -2.05 -10.40 17.44
CA ASP A 65 -1.59 -10.67 18.81
C ASP A 65 -0.57 -9.64 19.28
N TRP A 66 0.40 -9.31 18.42
CA TRP A 66 1.41 -8.28 18.71
C TRP A 66 0.82 -6.86 18.79
N LEU A 67 -0.15 -6.53 17.94
CA LEU A 67 -0.75 -5.21 17.87
C LEU A 67 -1.69 -4.95 19.05
N LEU A 68 -2.54 -5.92 19.39
CA LEU A 68 -3.65 -5.73 20.33
C LEU A 68 -3.40 -6.35 21.72
N TYR A 69 -2.53 -7.36 21.81
CA TYR A 69 -2.41 -8.20 23.02
C TYR A 69 -0.98 -8.37 23.53
N GLU A 70 0.00 -7.65 22.99
CA GLU A 70 1.40 -7.73 23.44
C GLU A 70 1.51 -7.43 24.94
N LYS A 71 2.27 -8.27 25.65
CA LYS A 71 2.59 -8.08 27.06
C LYS A 71 4.07 -7.75 27.23
N ILE A 72 4.37 -6.72 28.02
CA ILE A 72 5.71 -6.36 28.47
C ILE A 72 5.73 -6.51 29.99
N ASP A 73 6.67 -7.31 30.51
CA ASP A 73 6.80 -7.63 31.94
C ASP A 73 5.48 -8.13 32.57
N GLY A 74 4.76 -8.97 31.84
CA GLY A 74 3.48 -9.55 32.26
C GLY A 74 2.27 -8.60 32.18
N LYS A 75 2.45 -7.34 31.77
CA LYS A 75 1.37 -6.36 31.62
C LYS A 75 1.09 -6.08 30.15
N TYR A 76 -0.19 -5.92 29.79
CA TYR A 76 -0.55 -5.51 28.44
C TYR A 76 0.07 -4.15 28.10
N ARG A 77 0.76 -4.09 26.97
CA ARG A 77 1.25 -2.84 26.41
C ARG A 77 0.05 -2.01 25.98
N LYS A 78 -0.09 -0.83 26.56
CA LYS A 78 -1.12 0.15 26.19
C LYS A 78 -0.58 1.24 25.24
N THR A 79 0.71 1.20 24.94
CA THR A 79 1.35 2.16 24.02
C THR A 79 0.99 1.79 22.59
N MET A 80 0.48 2.78 21.87
CA MET A 80 0.15 2.67 20.45
C MET A 80 1.41 2.35 19.63
N LYS A 81 1.24 1.56 18.57
CA LYS A 81 2.30 1.25 17.59
C LYS A 81 2.37 2.35 16.54
N THR A 82 3.56 2.66 16.08
CA THR A 82 3.77 3.57 14.95
C THR A 82 3.61 2.85 13.61
N HIS A 83 3.34 3.60 12.55
CA HIS A 83 3.27 3.04 11.18
C HIS A 83 4.56 2.31 10.80
N LYS A 84 5.74 2.90 11.08
CA LYS A 84 7.04 2.29 10.78
C LYS A 84 7.28 0.99 11.54
N GLU A 85 6.91 0.91 12.83
CA GLU A 85 7.01 -0.34 13.61
C GLU A 85 6.18 -1.47 12.99
N ILE A 86 4.96 -1.17 12.51
CA ILE A 86 4.11 -2.15 11.84
C ILE A 86 4.77 -2.66 10.54
N VAL A 87 5.29 -1.74 9.72
CA VAL A 87 5.99 -2.09 8.48
C VAL A 87 7.22 -2.96 8.76
N ASP A 88 8.00 -2.59 9.76
CA ASP A 88 9.22 -3.31 10.14
C ASP A 88 8.90 -4.69 10.72
N TYR A 89 7.86 -4.83 11.55
CA TYR A 89 7.39 -6.10 12.08
C TYR A 89 7.02 -7.08 10.95
N LEU A 90 6.17 -6.64 10.02
CA LEU A 90 5.70 -7.47 8.91
C LEU A 90 6.85 -7.82 7.95
N ASN A 91 7.77 -6.89 7.71
CA ASN A 91 8.95 -7.16 6.88
C ASN A 91 9.97 -8.07 7.57
N ALA A 92 10.15 -7.97 8.88
CA ALA A 92 11.02 -8.88 9.64
C ALA A 92 10.52 -10.32 9.51
N TYR A 93 9.20 -10.54 9.63
CA TYR A 93 8.60 -11.84 9.37
C TYR A 93 8.87 -12.30 7.93
N ASN A 94 8.61 -11.46 6.93
CA ASN A 94 8.86 -11.79 5.53
C ASN A 94 10.29 -12.25 5.27
N ILE A 95 11.27 -11.50 5.80
CA ILE A 95 12.70 -11.84 5.65
C ILE A 95 13.00 -13.20 6.29
N SER A 96 12.48 -13.46 7.50
CA SER A 96 12.65 -14.77 8.15
C SER A 96 12.02 -15.93 7.38
N ALA A 97 10.93 -15.68 6.64
CA ALA A 97 10.27 -16.64 5.77
C ALA A 97 10.88 -16.71 4.35
N GLY A 98 11.97 -15.99 4.09
CA GLY A 98 12.70 -15.99 2.82
C GLY A 98 12.08 -15.11 1.72
N HIS A 99 11.11 -14.26 2.05
CA HIS A 99 10.55 -13.27 1.14
C HIS A 99 11.39 -12.01 1.15
N ARG A 100 11.31 -11.23 0.05
CA ARG A 100 11.77 -9.84 0.05
C ARG A 100 10.83 -8.96 0.88
N ARG A 101 11.29 -7.75 1.20
CA ARG A 101 10.44 -6.74 1.83
C ARG A 101 9.29 -6.32 0.93
N PHE A 102 8.11 -6.12 1.51
CA PHE A 102 6.89 -5.63 0.86
C PHE A 102 6.55 -4.22 1.36
N ASN A 103 7.53 -3.31 1.33
CA ASN A 103 7.42 -1.97 1.93
C ASN A 103 6.15 -1.23 1.50
N PHE A 104 5.86 -1.19 0.20
CA PHE A 104 4.69 -0.47 -0.31
C PHE A 104 3.38 -1.03 0.26
N GLN A 105 3.20 -2.35 0.22
CA GLN A 105 1.98 -3.01 0.69
C GLN A 105 1.82 -2.86 2.19
N TYR A 106 2.90 -3.02 2.96
CA TYR A 106 2.86 -2.91 4.42
C TYR A 106 2.74 -1.47 4.90
N THR A 107 3.27 -0.49 4.17
CA THR A 107 3.02 0.92 4.45
C THR A 107 1.52 1.20 4.31
N ALA A 108 0.91 0.89 3.17
CA ALA A 108 -0.53 1.09 2.96
C ALA A 108 -1.37 0.39 4.05
N PHE A 109 -1.05 -0.88 4.35
CA PHE A 109 -1.72 -1.64 5.41
C PHE A 109 -1.56 -0.99 6.79
N SER A 110 -0.38 -0.44 7.11
CA SER A 110 -0.16 0.24 8.38
C SER A 110 -1.01 1.50 8.51
N LEU A 111 -1.19 2.26 7.42
CA LEU A 111 -2.00 3.47 7.40
C LEU A 111 -3.48 3.12 7.65
N ASP A 112 -4.00 2.10 6.98
CA ASP A 112 -5.35 1.56 7.21
C ASP A 112 -5.53 1.13 8.67
N CYS A 113 -4.52 0.50 9.27
CA CYS A 113 -4.59 0.08 10.68
C CYS A 113 -4.83 1.26 11.63
N SER A 114 -4.32 2.47 11.32
CA SER A 114 -4.59 3.66 12.14
C SER A 114 -6.04 4.16 12.03
N ASP A 115 -6.71 3.90 10.90
CA ASP A 115 -8.12 4.24 10.71
C ASP A 115 -9.05 3.22 11.39
N TYR A 116 -8.73 1.93 11.29
CA TYR A 116 -9.56 0.86 11.84
C TYR A 116 -9.28 0.54 13.31
N TYR A 117 -8.06 0.78 13.79
CA TYR A 117 -7.62 0.52 15.17
C TYR A 117 -6.97 1.76 15.80
N PRO A 118 -7.67 2.90 15.89
CA PRO A 118 -7.12 4.19 16.33
C PRO A 118 -6.73 4.24 17.81
N THR A 119 -6.98 3.17 18.59
CA THR A 119 -6.53 3.03 19.98
C THR A 119 -5.28 2.15 20.11
N ALA A 120 -4.89 1.45 19.05
CA ALA A 120 -3.73 0.57 19.00
C ALA A 120 -2.61 1.11 18.12
N VAL A 121 -2.92 1.99 17.15
CA VAL A 121 -1.97 2.50 16.16
C VAL A 121 -2.02 4.03 16.17
N ASP A 122 -0.86 4.67 16.36
CA ASP A 122 -0.76 6.12 16.48
C ASP A 122 -1.00 6.80 15.12
N PRO A 123 -2.16 7.46 14.91
CA PRO A 123 -2.49 8.09 13.62
C PRO A 123 -1.60 9.30 13.31
N ASP A 124 -0.88 9.82 14.30
CA ASP A 124 0.00 10.98 14.22
C ASP A 124 1.48 10.60 14.09
N SER A 125 1.79 9.30 14.04
CA SER A 125 3.15 8.80 13.88
C SER A 125 3.64 8.90 12.44
N HIS A 126 4.96 9.10 12.27
CA HIS A 126 5.62 9.07 10.97
C HIS A 126 5.41 7.74 10.23
N THR A 127 5.37 7.82 8.90
CA THR A 127 5.30 6.66 8.00
C THR A 127 6.50 6.63 7.06
N TYR A 128 6.73 5.50 6.37
CA TYR A 128 7.69 5.46 5.27
C TYR A 128 7.09 6.15 4.04
N LEU A 129 7.84 7.07 3.43
CA LEU A 129 7.37 7.77 2.24
C LEU A 129 7.46 6.88 1.00
N GLY A 130 6.38 6.85 0.21
CA GLY A 130 6.39 6.24 -1.10
C GLY A 130 7.35 6.95 -2.05
N ALA A 131 7.77 6.26 -3.11
CA ALA A 131 8.72 6.83 -4.08
C ALA A 131 8.23 8.13 -4.73
N ASN A 132 6.90 8.32 -4.86
CA ASN A 132 6.33 9.57 -5.36
C ASN A 132 6.38 10.67 -4.29
N ALA A 133 6.05 10.38 -3.02
CA ALA A 133 6.20 11.33 -1.93
C ALA A 133 7.67 11.79 -1.78
N VAL A 134 8.64 10.88 -1.82
CA VAL A 134 10.07 11.24 -1.80
C VAL A 134 10.43 12.18 -2.97
N ARG A 135 9.94 11.91 -4.18
CA ARG A 135 10.14 12.80 -5.34
C ARG A 135 9.50 14.17 -5.14
N CYS A 136 8.29 14.20 -4.57
CA CYS A 136 7.59 15.43 -4.23
C CYS A 136 8.44 16.28 -3.29
N MET A 137 8.90 15.68 -2.18
CA MET A 137 9.81 16.32 -1.23
C MET A 137 11.04 16.89 -1.94
N GLN A 138 11.74 16.09 -2.73
CA GLN A 138 12.94 16.51 -3.46
C GLN A 138 12.70 17.63 -4.49
N LYS A 139 11.46 17.78 -4.98
CA LYS A 139 11.08 18.87 -5.89
C LYS A 139 10.76 20.15 -5.11
N LEU A 140 10.14 20.02 -3.95
CA LEU A 140 9.71 21.13 -3.10
C LEU A 140 10.81 21.64 -2.17
N SER A 141 11.83 20.83 -1.90
CA SER A 141 12.89 21.15 -0.95
C SER A 141 14.22 20.50 -1.32
N THR A 142 15.31 21.04 -0.76
CA THR A 142 16.67 20.49 -0.87
C THR A 142 17.26 20.28 0.51
N GLY A 143 17.86 19.12 0.76
CA GLY A 143 18.62 18.83 1.99
C GLY A 143 17.80 18.36 3.20
N TRP A 144 16.48 18.23 3.07
CA TRP A 144 15.63 17.69 4.14
C TRP A 144 15.66 16.16 4.17
N LYS A 145 15.61 15.61 5.40
CA LYS A 145 15.25 14.21 5.60
C LYS A 145 13.73 14.06 5.61
N GLU A 146 13.27 12.84 5.34
CA GLU A 146 11.85 12.52 5.18
C GLU A 146 11.00 12.93 6.40
N ASP A 147 11.40 12.53 7.60
CA ASP A 147 10.66 12.84 8.83
C ASP A 147 10.73 14.34 9.16
N ASP A 148 11.90 14.97 9.05
CA ASP A 148 12.06 16.41 9.31
C ASP A 148 11.18 17.25 8.34
N PHE A 149 11.10 16.84 7.07
CA PHE A 149 10.23 17.50 6.10
C PHE A 149 8.75 17.30 6.43
N MET A 150 8.39 16.10 6.89
CA MET A 150 7.03 15.78 7.28
C MET A 150 6.62 16.60 8.50
N ASP A 151 7.47 16.71 9.53
CA ASP A 151 7.21 17.56 10.69
C ASP A 151 6.97 19.02 10.29
N MET A 152 7.76 19.56 9.37
CA MET A 152 7.52 20.89 8.81
C MET A 152 6.17 21.00 8.10
N LEU A 153 5.80 20.01 7.27
CA LEU A 153 4.49 20.02 6.60
C LEU A 153 3.34 19.97 7.59
N ARG A 154 3.44 19.14 8.64
CA ARG A 154 2.45 19.08 9.71
C ARG A 154 2.31 20.43 10.41
N GLU A 155 3.42 21.06 10.78
CA GLU A 155 3.42 22.39 11.42
C GLU A 155 2.69 23.42 10.54
N ARG A 156 2.92 23.38 9.22
CA ARG A 156 2.37 24.36 8.27
C ARG A 156 0.92 24.11 7.89
N THR A 157 0.45 22.87 7.90
CA THR A 157 -0.85 22.48 7.33
C THR A 157 -1.83 21.92 8.35
N GLY A 158 -1.35 21.44 9.50
CA GLY A 158 -2.15 20.68 10.47
C GLY A 158 -2.51 19.26 10.01
N GLY A 159 -2.02 18.81 8.85
CA GLY A 159 -2.28 17.46 8.34
C GLY A 159 -1.53 16.39 9.13
N ARG A 160 -2.04 15.15 9.12
CA ARG A 160 -1.34 13.99 9.69
C ARG A 160 -0.28 13.48 8.71
N PRO A 161 0.81 12.84 9.18
CA PRO A 161 1.86 12.29 8.31
C PRO A 161 1.33 11.41 7.18
N LYS A 162 0.34 10.56 7.47
CA LYS A 162 -0.26 9.64 6.50
C LYS A 162 -1.02 10.36 5.37
N ASP A 163 -1.78 11.40 5.73
CA ASP A 163 -2.59 12.15 4.77
C ASP A 163 -1.68 13.02 3.89
N LEU A 164 -0.63 13.59 4.49
CA LEU A 164 0.37 14.39 3.79
C LEU A 164 1.21 13.56 2.82
N GLU A 165 1.56 12.32 3.18
CA GLU A 165 2.25 11.38 2.28
C GLU A 165 1.40 11.09 1.03
N ASP A 166 0.11 10.80 1.21
CA ASP A 166 -0.79 10.49 0.10
C ASP A 166 -1.00 11.71 -0.81
N VAL A 167 -1.22 12.88 -0.23
CA VAL A 167 -1.32 14.16 -0.96
C VAL A 167 -0.04 14.44 -1.77
N MET A 168 1.13 14.20 -1.20
CA MET A 168 2.41 14.35 -1.91
C MET A 168 2.53 13.35 -3.07
N CYS A 169 2.11 12.11 -2.88
CA CYS A 169 2.08 11.08 -3.90
C CYS A 169 1.16 11.46 -5.08
N ASP A 170 -0.04 11.96 -4.78
CA ASP A 170 -1.01 12.38 -5.77
C ASP A 170 -0.63 13.66 -6.50
N PHE A 171 -0.02 14.62 -5.81
CA PHE A 171 0.52 15.82 -6.44
C PHE A 171 1.51 15.48 -7.57
N VAL A 172 2.40 14.51 -7.35
CA VAL A 172 3.34 14.05 -8.37
C VAL A 172 2.61 13.35 -9.52
N ARG A 173 1.66 12.46 -9.23
CA ARG A 173 0.89 11.75 -10.28
C ARG A 173 0.12 12.73 -11.15
N PHE A 174 -0.53 13.72 -10.53
CA PHE A 174 -1.25 14.79 -11.20
C PHE A 174 -0.31 15.64 -12.07
N GLY A 175 0.81 16.10 -11.50
CA GLY A 175 1.80 16.90 -12.26
C GLY A 175 2.45 16.16 -13.42
N GLN A 176 2.57 14.84 -13.32
CA GLN A 176 3.15 14.01 -14.38
C GLN A 176 2.15 13.55 -15.44
N ASN A 177 0.85 13.85 -15.28
CA ASN A 177 -0.23 13.22 -16.07
C ASN A 177 0.00 11.71 -16.17
N TYR A 178 0.27 11.07 -15.03
CA TYR A 178 0.75 9.70 -14.98
C TYR A 178 -0.29 8.71 -15.53
N VAL A 179 0.11 7.88 -16.49
CA VAL A 179 -0.69 6.76 -17.00
C VAL A 179 0.07 5.46 -16.77
N PRO A 180 -0.51 4.44 -16.11
CA PRO A 180 0.15 3.15 -15.93
C PRO A 180 0.20 2.40 -17.27
N ARG A 181 1.38 2.31 -17.90
CA ARG A 181 1.60 1.48 -19.09
C ARG A 181 2.19 0.13 -18.71
N GLY A 182 1.92 -0.91 -19.50
CA GLY A 182 2.64 -2.19 -19.40
C GLY A 182 1.79 -3.45 -19.54
N ASN A 183 0.47 -3.35 -19.37
CA ASN A 183 -0.43 -4.51 -19.45
C ASN A 183 -1.62 -4.29 -20.40
N GLY A 184 -1.61 -3.23 -21.21
CA GLY A 184 -2.69 -2.90 -22.15
C GLY A 184 -3.93 -2.20 -21.55
N THR A 185 -4.11 -2.22 -20.23
CA THR A 185 -5.33 -1.72 -19.56
C THR A 185 -5.65 -0.27 -19.91
N TYR A 186 -4.62 0.58 -20.01
CA TYR A 186 -4.79 2.02 -20.22
C TYR A 186 -4.45 2.47 -21.65
N ASP A 187 -4.39 1.55 -22.62
CA ASP A 187 -3.97 1.90 -24.00
C ASP A 187 -4.99 2.76 -24.75
N HIS A 188 -6.24 2.78 -24.31
CA HIS A 188 -7.25 3.73 -24.79
C HIS A 188 -6.95 5.18 -24.38
N ILE A 189 -6.07 5.41 -23.39
CA ILE A 189 -5.65 6.75 -22.98
C ILE A 189 -4.52 7.21 -23.90
N PRO A 190 -4.64 8.37 -24.58
CA PRO A 190 -3.57 8.91 -25.43
C PRO A 190 -2.25 9.20 -24.70
N SER A 191 -1.13 9.23 -25.43
CA SER A 191 0.19 9.60 -24.87
C SER A 191 0.37 11.09 -24.64
N ASP A 192 -0.50 11.91 -25.22
CA ASP A 192 -0.45 13.38 -25.25
C ASP A 192 -1.52 14.00 -24.35
N ILE A 193 -2.11 13.25 -23.42
CA ILE A 193 -3.05 13.81 -22.46
C ILE A 193 -2.40 14.93 -21.64
N THR A 194 -3.15 16.02 -21.51
CA THR A 194 -2.81 17.16 -20.66
C THR A 194 -3.95 17.42 -19.70
N ASN A 195 -3.63 17.87 -18.48
CA ASN A 195 -4.66 18.43 -17.62
C ASN A 195 -5.23 19.72 -18.26
N ASN A 196 -6.51 19.98 -18.02
CA ASN A 196 -7.17 21.21 -18.49
C ASN A 196 -7.02 22.37 -17.50
N SER A 197 -6.20 22.24 -16.46
CA SER A 197 -6.07 23.29 -15.44
C SER A 197 -5.21 24.48 -15.89
N GLY A 198 -4.59 24.40 -17.07
CA GLY A 198 -3.64 25.40 -17.56
C GLY A 198 -2.34 25.44 -16.76
N TRP A 199 -2.15 24.53 -15.81
CA TRP A 199 -0.99 24.49 -14.94
C TRP A 199 0.21 23.85 -15.65
N VAL A 200 1.27 24.63 -15.83
CA VAL A 200 2.57 24.13 -16.28
C VAL A 200 3.29 23.47 -15.10
N SER A 201 3.16 22.15 -15.00
CA SER A 201 3.55 21.42 -13.80
C SER A 201 5.06 21.42 -13.50
N GLY A 202 5.89 21.68 -14.51
CA GLY A 202 7.36 21.58 -14.39
C GLY A 202 7.87 20.17 -14.08
N TRP A 203 6.99 19.16 -14.16
CA TRP A 203 7.31 17.75 -14.01
C TRP A 203 7.50 17.11 -15.39
N ARG A 204 8.46 16.17 -15.47
CA ARG A 204 8.55 15.29 -16.63
C ARG A 204 7.26 14.49 -16.74
N GLN A 205 6.64 14.59 -17.90
CA GLN A 205 5.39 13.91 -18.21
C GLN A 205 5.60 12.39 -18.31
N ARG A 206 4.68 11.59 -17.73
CA ARG A 206 4.75 10.11 -17.63
C ARG A 206 3.46 9.44 -18.09
N GLN A 207 2.89 9.90 -19.20
CA GLN A 207 1.82 9.19 -19.90
C GLN A 207 2.33 7.90 -20.56
N GLY A 208 3.60 7.88 -20.97
CA GLY A 208 4.16 6.77 -21.76
C GLY A 208 3.49 6.64 -23.14
N GLN A 209 3.83 5.57 -23.87
CA GLN A 209 3.20 5.23 -25.15
C GLN A 209 2.22 4.07 -24.96
N PRO A 210 1.02 4.11 -25.56
CA PRO A 210 0.14 2.95 -25.64
C PRO A 210 0.88 1.77 -26.28
N SER A 211 0.60 0.55 -25.83
CA SER A 211 1.06 -0.63 -26.56
C SER A 211 0.09 -0.97 -27.70
N ASN A 212 0.58 -1.55 -28.79
CA ASN A 212 -0.30 -2.09 -29.85
C ASN A 212 -0.94 -3.44 -29.43
N ASN A 213 -0.93 -3.79 -28.14
CA ASN A 213 -1.47 -5.05 -27.67
C ASN A 213 -2.98 -4.94 -27.58
N ILE A 214 -3.67 -5.49 -28.58
CA ILE A 214 -5.07 -5.85 -28.45
C ILE A 214 -5.12 -6.98 -27.43
N LEU A 215 -5.44 -6.66 -26.17
CA LEU A 215 -5.78 -7.71 -25.21
C LEU A 215 -7.03 -8.43 -25.77
N PRO A 216 -7.03 -9.76 -25.87
CA PRO A 216 -8.27 -10.48 -26.11
C PRO A 216 -9.20 -10.17 -24.94
N ILE A 217 -10.34 -9.58 -25.27
CA ILE A 217 -11.42 -9.27 -24.34
C ILE A 217 -12.03 -10.59 -23.86
#